data_AF-A0A9D1SR07-F1
#
_entry.id   AF-A0A9D1SR07-F1
#
_cell.length_a   1.000
_cell.length_b   1.000
_cell.length_c   1.000
_cell.angle_alpha   90.00
_cell.angle_beta   90.00
_cell.angle_gamma   90.00
#
_symmetry.space_group_name_H-M   'P 1'
#
loop_
_entity.id
_entity.type
_entity.pdbx_description
1 polymer ?
#
loop_
_entity_poly.entity_id
_entity_poly.type
_entity_poly.pdbx_seq_one_letter_code
_entity_poly.pdbx_strand_id
1 'polypeptide(L)'
;MQIYSDMCFENPIETVIAFDNGSLKHALNKVETLSKKYYLLGYIRYEAKDVFLNKPVKTAQPPTPLPILYFEAYENFKPYHRDENACALFESKPCISFDEYKKAIETIKDHIAQGNTYEVNYTCDWLVTTKAKNDKEVYDTLLKQQTTPYNAYIKNRYETLLSFSPELFFKLEGRKIITKPMKGTIKRGKTKQEDEKNIEFLKNDIKNRAENVMIVDLLRNDLGKIAKTGTVKVPSLFDIETHKTLHQMTSTITAELREDISFYDIFEAIFPCGSITGAPKISTMEIIDRTETGKRNIYCGVIGFISPEK
;
A
#
# COMPACT_ATOMS: atom_id res chain seq x y z
N MET A 1 10.34 -8.76 16.87
CA MET A 1 8.88 -8.89 17.06
C MET A 1 8.20 -8.11 15.97
N GLN A 2 7.27 -8.73 15.27
CA GLN A 2 6.42 -8.08 14.28
C GLN A 2 4.95 -8.38 14.59
N ILE A 3 4.05 -7.49 14.20
CA ILE A 3 2.61 -7.63 14.39
C ILE A 3 1.93 -7.38 13.06
N TYR A 4 0.95 -8.21 12.72
CA TYR A 4 0.04 -7.98 11.61
C TYR A 4 -1.38 -8.28 12.08
N SER A 5 -2.27 -7.29 12.00
CA SER A 5 -3.59 -7.33 12.60
C SER A 5 -3.52 -7.70 14.09
N ASP A 6 -4.03 -8.87 14.44
CA ASP A 6 -4.15 -9.49 15.76
C ASP A 6 -3.15 -10.64 15.95
N MET A 7 -2.14 -10.75 15.06
CA MET A 7 -1.11 -11.77 15.13
C MET A 7 0.24 -11.15 15.50
N CYS A 8 0.94 -11.77 16.45
CA CYS A 8 2.28 -11.40 16.90
C CYS A 8 3.28 -12.49 16.53
N PHE A 9 4.30 -12.11 15.78
CA PHE A 9 5.37 -12.96 15.29
C PHE A 9 6.68 -12.66 16.04
N GLU A 10 7.29 -13.71 16.57
CA GLU A 10 8.54 -13.68 17.32
C GLU A 10 9.47 -14.79 16.82
N ASN A 11 10.78 -14.62 17.06
CA ASN A 11 11.81 -15.61 16.70
C ASN A 11 11.79 -15.99 15.20
N PRO A 12 12.15 -15.05 14.30
CA PRO A 12 12.20 -15.36 12.88
C PRO A 12 13.20 -16.47 12.59
N ILE A 13 12.79 -17.42 11.77
CA ILE A 13 13.62 -18.56 11.35
C ILE A 13 14.58 -18.13 10.25
N GLU A 14 14.10 -17.24 9.38
CA GLU A 14 14.87 -16.76 8.25
C GLU A 14 14.42 -15.34 7.87
N THR A 15 15.37 -14.53 7.41
CA THR A 15 15.11 -13.20 6.87
C THR A 15 15.51 -13.16 5.40
N VAL A 16 14.61 -12.66 4.57
CA VAL A 16 14.80 -12.46 3.13
C VAL A 16 14.86 -10.96 2.84
N ILE A 17 15.94 -10.52 2.19
CA ILE A 17 16.24 -9.10 1.99
C ILE A 17 16.71 -8.90 0.55
N ALA A 18 16.26 -7.82 -0.09
CA ALA A 18 16.82 -7.33 -1.35
C ALA A 18 17.09 -5.82 -1.27
N PHE A 19 18.12 -5.37 -2.01
CA PHE A 19 18.54 -3.98 -2.07
C PHE A 19 18.50 -3.40 -3.49
N ASP A 20 18.48 -4.25 -4.50
CA ASP A 20 18.70 -3.85 -5.89
C ASP A 20 17.97 -4.77 -6.88
N ASN A 21 18.13 -4.46 -8.17
CA ASN A 21 17.48 -5.16 -9.27
C ASN A 21 17.85 -6.65 -9.33
N GLY A 22 19.13 -6.98 -9.09
CA GLY A 22 19.61 -8.37 -9.17
C GLY A 22 19.11 -9.24 -8.02
N SER A 23 18.98 -8.65 -6.82
CA SER A 23 18.55 -9.36 -5.62
C SER A 23 17.02 -9.48 -5.48
N LEU A 24 16.22 -8.56 -6.05
CA LEU A 24 14.76 -8.57 -5.85
C LEU A 24 14.08 -9.85 -6.37
N LYS A 25 14.43 -10.29 -7.58
CA LYS A 25 13.85 -11.51 -8.17
C LYS A 25 14.18 -12.74 -7.34
N HIS A 26 15.44 -12.88 -6.92
CA HIS A 26 15.85 -13.99 -6.07
C HIS A 26 15.14 -13.96 -4.71
N ALA A 27 15.01 -12.78 -4.11
CA ALA A 27 14.30 -12.61 -2.84
C ALA A 27 12.81 -12.98 -2.95
N LEU A 28 12.10 -12.54 -3.99
CA LEU A 28 10.70 -12.91 -4.20
C LEU A 28 10.50 -14.40 -4.43
N ASN A 29 11.38 -15.05 -5.21
CA ASN A 29 11.35 -16.51 -5.38
C ASN A 29 11.59 -17.25 -4.07
N LYS A 30 12.46 -16.70 -3.20
CA LYS A 30 12.72 -17.26 -1.87
C LYS A 30 11.52 -17.09 -0.94
N VAL A 31 10.86 -15.93 -0.95
CA VAL A 31 9.59 -15.69 -0.23
C VAL A 31 8.52 -16.70 -0.67
N GLU A 32 8.36 -16.92 -1.97
CA GLU A 32 7.40 -17.90 -2.53
C GLU A 32 7.73 -19.36 -2.16
N THR A 33 9.02 -19.69 -2.01
CA THR A 33 9.44 -21.01 -1.57
C THR A 33 9.12 -21.22 -0.08
N LEU A 34 9.46 -20.24 0.75
CA LEU A 34 9.23 -20.29 2.20
C LEU A 34 7.73 -20.28 2.54
N SER A 35 6.90 -19.59 1.74
CA SER A 35 5.46 -19.50 1.97
C SER A 35 4.72 -20.83 1.87
N LYS A 36 5.35 -21.87 1.33
CA LYS A 36 4.77 -23.22 1.29
C LYS A 36 4.75 -23.91 2.65
N LYS A 37 5.54 -23.41 3.61
CA LYS A 37 5.74 -24.07 4.91
C LYS A 37 5.65 -23.11 6.10
N TYR A 38 6.00 -21.85 5.91
CA TYR A 38 6.12 -20.87 6.97
C TYR A 38 5.17 -19.70 6.75
N TYR A 39 4.80 -19.05 7.85
CA TYR A 39 4.19 -17.74 7.80
C TYR A 39 5.25 -16.72 7.41
N LEU A 40 4.93 -15.76 6.55
CA LEU A 40 5.83 -14.66 6.24
C LEU A 40 5.16 -13.31 6.48
N LEU A 41 5.93 -12.39 7.05
CA LEU A 41 5.52 -11.01 7.24
C LEU A 41 6.66 -10.10 6.80
N GLY A 42 6.32 -9.06 6.04
CA GLY A 42 7.32 -8.18 5.46
C GLY A 42 6.73 -7.07 4.63
N TYR A 43 7.60 -6.43 3.86
CA TYR A 43 7.26 -5.28 3.04
C TYR A 43 8.10 -5.19 1.77
N ILE A 44 7.58 -4.41 0.82
CA ILE A 44 8.30 -3.95 -0.38
C ILE A 44 8.10 -2.43 -0.48
N ARG A 45 9.20 -1.69 -0.66
CA ARG A 45 9.17 -0.23 -0.81
C ARG A 45 8.69 0.19 -2.19
N TYR A 46 8.16 1.40 -2.26
CA TYR A 46 7.76 2.04 -3.51
C TYR A 46 8.88 2.08 -4.54
N GLU A 47 10.13 2.32 -4.13
CA GLU A 47 11.30 2.36 -5.01
C GLU A 47 11.62 1.02 -5.69
N ALA A 48 11.03 -0.10 -5.24
CA ALA A 48 11.09 -1.36 -5.99
C ALA A 48 10.47 -1.23 -7.40
N LYS A 49 9.63 -0.21 -7.65
CA LYS A 49 9.12 0.15 -8.99
C LYS A 49 10.24 0.25 -10.03
N ASP A 50 11.41 0.76 -9.63
CA ASP A 50 12.50 1.04 -10.55
C ASP A 50 13.08 -0.27 -11.13
N VAL A 51 13.05 -1.36 -10.36
CA VAL A 51 13.45 -2.70 -10.84
C VAL A 51 12.59 -3.12 -12.02
N PHE A 52 11.26 -3.00 -11.90
CA PHE A 52 10.31 -3.39 -12.94
C PHE A 52 10.31 -2.45 -14.15
N LEU A 53 10.87 -1.25 -13.99
CA LEU A 53 11.08 -0.29 -15.08
C LEU A 53 12.48 -0.41 -15.71
N ASN A 54 13.28 -1.40 -15.32
CA ASN A 54 14.68 -1.54 -15.72
C ASN A 54 15.53 -0.29 -15.45
N LYS A 55 15.22 0.44 -14.37
CA LYS A 55 15.96 1.60 -13.88
C LYS A 55 16.79 1.20 -12.64
N PRO A 56 17.92 1.87 -12.37
CA PRO A 56 18.66 1.63 -11.14
C PRO A 56 17.83 2.10 -9.93
N VAL A 57 17.66 1.23 -8.95
CA VAL A 57 16.97 1.54 -7.69
C VAL A 57 17.70 2.65 -6.94
N LYS A 58 16.93 3.65 -6.48
CA LYS A 58 17.43 4.76 -5.66
C LYS A 58 16.79 4.76 -4.28
N THR A 59 17.24 3.89 -3.38
CA THR A 59 16.86 3.99 -1.96
C THR A 59 17.64 5.09 -1.24
N ALA A 60 17.27 5.42 0.01
CA ALA A 60 17.94 6.45 0.80
C ALA A 60 19.47 6.34 0.73
N GLN A 61 20.13 7.49 0.50
CA GLN A 61 21.58 7.57 0.36
C GLN A 61 22.31 7.31 1.71
N PRO A 62 23.60 6.94 1.68
CA PRO A 62 24.40 6.44 2.82
C PRO A 62 24.26 7.24 4.14
N PRO A 63 24.50 6.61 5.32
CA PRO A 63 25.46 5.52 5.54
C PRO A 63 24.91 4.09 5.45
N THR A 64 23.58 3.88 5.44
CA THR A 64 23.00 2.53 5.42
C THR A 64 21.94 2.44 4.33
N PRO A 65 22.16 1.67 3.24
CA PRO A 65 21.13 1.46 2.24
C PRO A 65 19.92 0.79 2.90
N LEU A 66 18.73 1.29 2.59
CA LEU A 66 17.48 0.64 3.03
C LEU A 66 17.11 -0.47 2.06
N PRO A 67 16.64 -1.63 2.55
CA PRO A 67 16.22 -2.72 1.68
C PRO A 67 14.93 -2.35 0.94
N ILE A 68 14.84 -2.69 -0.34
CA ILE A 68 13.61 -2.54 -1.14
C ILE A 68 12.60 -3.65 -0.84
N LEU A 69 13.06 -4.79 -0.33
CA LEU A 69 12.23 -5.90 0.15
C LEU A 69 12.80 -6.42 1.45
N TYR A 70 11.94 -6.63 2.44
CA TYR A 70 12.28 -7.25 3.71
C TYR A 70 11.14 -8.18 4.15
N PHE A 71 11.42 -9.48 4.31
CA PHE A 71 10.48 -10.45 4.87
C PHE A 71 11.16 -11.29 5.94
N GLU A 72 10.41 -11.64 6.97
CA GLU A 72 10.79 -12.66 7.94
C GLU A 72 9.84 -13.85 7.84
N ALA A 73 10.39 -15.06 7.97
CA ALA A 73 9.64 -16.31 8.02
C ALA A 73 9.52 -16.82 9.46
N TYR A 74 8.35 -17.35 9.80
CA TYR A 74 7.99 -17.80 11.14
C TYR A 74 7.27 -19.15 11.11
N GLU A 75 7.49 -19.95 12.15
CA GLU A 75 6.79 -21.24 12.34
C GLU A 75 5.34 -21.05 12.80
N ASN A 76 5.11 -20.04 13.64
CA ASN A 76 3.81 -19.76 14.24
C ASN A 76 3.71 -18.28 14.63
N PHE A 77 2.54 -17.91 15.11
CA PHE A 77 2.28 -16.63 15.76
C PHE A 77 1.49 -16.86 17.04
N LYS A 78 1.48 -15.85 17.91
CA LYS A 78 0.59 -15.78 19.07
C LYS A 78 -0.41 -14.64 18.89
N PRO A 79 -1.60 -14.69 19.53
CA PRO A 79 -2.52 -13.56 19.52
C PRO A 79 -1.84 -12.29 20.04
N TYR A 80 -2.07 -11.18 19.35
CA TYR A 80 -1.65 -9.85 19.77
C TYR A 80 -2.80 -9.13 20.46
N HIS A 81 -2.53 -8.62 21.65
CA HIS A 81 -3.42 -7.73 22.36
C HIS A 81 -2.72 -6.39 22.57
N ARG A 82 -3.35 -5.32 22.06
CA ARG A 82 -2.86 -3.95 22.27
C ARG A 82 -2.95 -3.58 23.75
N ASP A 83 -2.05 -2.70 24.19
CA ASP A 83 -2.16 -2.12 25.53
C ASP A 83 -3.28 -1.07 25.58
N GLU A 84 -4.35 -1.37 26.32
CA GLU A 84 -5.50 -0.47 26.50
C GLU A 84 -5.17 0.80 27.30
N ASN A 85 -4.01 0.87 27.96
CA ASN A 85 -3.53 2.07 28.64
C ASN A 85 -2.55 2.90 27.81
N ALA A 86 -2.11 2.41 26.64
CA ALA A 86 -1.24 3.17 25.75
C ALA A 86 -1.86 4.51 25.38
N CYS A 87 -1.11 5.58 25.66
CA CYS A 87 -1.49 6.96 25.38
C CYS A 87 -0.23 7.76 25.08
N ALA A 88 -0.12 8.22 23.84
CA ALA A 88 0.97 9.05 23.38
C ALA A 88 0.44 10.39 22.85
N LEU A 89 1.18 11.47 23.15
CA LEU A 89 0.94 12.78 22.55
C LEU A 89 1.84 12.94 21.33
N PHE A 90 1.32 13.58 20.30
CA PHE A 90 1.99 13.79 19.04
C PHE A 90 2.01 15.28 18.70
N GLU A 91 3.18 15.76 18.29
CA GLU A 91 3.35 17.06 17.66
C GLU A 91 3.84 16.81 16.24
N SER A 92 3.24 17.49 15.26
CA SER A 92 3.55 17.27 13.85
C SER A 92 3.86 18.58 13.14
N LYS A 93 4.81 18.55 12.22
CA LYS A 93 5.11 19.65 11.31
C LYS A 93 5.38 19.13 9.90
N PRO A 94 4.97 19.87 8.85
CA PRO A 94 5.28 19.47 7.48
C PRO A 94 6.79 19.56 7.23
N CYS A 95 7.32 18.66 6.41
CA CYS A 95 8.72 18.68 5.99
C CYS A 95 8.99 19.65 4.82
N ILE A 96 7.95 20.23 4.23
CA ILE A 96 8.03 21.22 3.16
C ILE A 96 7.25 22.48 3.51
N SER A 97 7.65 23.60 2.92
CA SER A 97 6.92 24.86 2.97
C SER A 97 5.69 24.84 2.07
N PHE A 98 4.77 25.78 2.31
CA PHE A 98 3.61 25.95 1.44
C PHE A 98 4.00 26.38 0.01
N ASP A 99 5.06 27.16 -0.16
CA ASP A 99 5.52 27.59 -1.47
C ASP A 99 6.10 26.44 -2.30
N GLU A 100 6.83 25.52 -1.67
CA GLU A 100 7.29 24.28 -2.31
C GLU A 100 6.11 23.40 -2.73
N TYR A 101 5.13 23.21 -1.83
CA TYR A 101 3.89 22.50 -2.13
C TYR A 101 3.17 23.13 -3.32
N LYS A 102 2.96 24.46 -3.28
CA LYS A 102 2.26 25.21 -4.33
C LYS A 102 2.94 25.03 -5.69
N LYS A 103 4.27 25.19 -5.73
CA LYS A 103 5.06 25.03 -6.96
C LYS A 103 4.96 23.62 -7.54
N ALA A 104 4.97 22.60 -6.68
CA ALA A 104 4.79 21.21 -7.11
C ALA A 104 3.38 21.01 -7.72
N ILE A 105 2.34 21.53 -7.09
CA ILE A 105 0.96 21.45 -7.61
C ILE A 105 0.80 22.20 -8.92
N GLU A 106 1.40 23.38 -9.09
CA GLU A 106 1.39 24.13 -10.35
C GLU A 106 2.05 23.32 -11.47
N THR A 107 3.22 22.73 -11.20
CA THR A 107 3.93 21.86 -12.14
C THR A 107 3.08 20.65 -12.55
N ILE A 108 2.40 20.01 -11.60
CA ILE A 108 1.49 18.88 -11.86
C ILE A 108 0.31 19.32 -12.75
N LYS A 109 -0.30 20.47 -12.46
CA LYS A 109 -1.39 21.01 -13.27
C LYS A 109 -0.96 21.31 -14.70
N ASP A 110 0.26 21.82 -14.89
CA ASP A 110 0.82 22.05 -16.23
C ASP A 110 0.99 20.73 -16.99
N HIS A 111 1.48 19.67 -16.33
CA HIS A 111 1.57 18.34 -16.94
C HIS A 111 0.19 17.76 -17.30
N ILE A 112 -0.82 17.97 -16.46
CA ILE A 112 -2.21 17.58 -16.75
C ILE A 112 -2.74 18.35 -17.97
N ALA A 113 -2.55 19.67 -18.00
CA ALA A 113 -3.02 20.52 -19.10
C ALA A 113 -2.36 20.17 -20.45
N GLN A 114 -1.11 19.72 -20.42
CA GLN A 114 -0.38 19.25 -21.61
C GLN A 114 -0.75 17.81 -22.02
N GLY A 115 -1.57 17.10 -21.24
CA GLY A 115 -1.93 15.71 -21.51
C GLY A 115 -0.82 14.69 -21.19
N ASN A 116 0.20 15.07 -20.41
CA ASN A 116 1.26 14.15 -19.99
C ASN A 116 0.78 13.14 -18.95
N THR A 117 -0.27 13.50 -18.20
CA THR A 117 -0.90 12.68 -17.16
C THR A 117 -2.36 13.11 -16.96
N TYR A 118 -3.20 12.21 -16.48
CA TYR A 118 -4.60 12.46 -16.11
C TYR A 118 -4.78 12.68 -14.61
N GLU A 119 -3.97 11.98 -13.80
CA GLU A 119 -4.02 12.04 -12.34
C GLU A 119 -2.61 11.82 -11.78
N VAL A 120 -2.28 12.54 -10.72
CA VAL A 120 -1.05 12.37 -9.94
C VAL A 120 -1.42 12.33 -8.46
N ASN A 121 -1.08 11.24 -7.78
CA ASN A 121 -1.10 11.18 -6.33
C ASN A 121 0.16 11.89 -5.80
N TYR A 122 0.05 13.16 -5.39
CA TYR A 122 1.16 13.92 -4.83
C TYR A 122 1.18 13.86 -3.31
N THR A 123 2.35 13.61 -2.72
CA THR A 123 2.50 13.43 -1.28
C THR A 123 3.65 14.25 -0.69
N CYS A 124 3.56 14.50 0.62
CA CYS A 124 4.60 15.20 1.37
C CYS A 124 4.76 14.59 2.77
N ASP A 125 6.00 14.60 3.25
CA ASP A 125 6.33 14.04 4.56
C ASP A 125 5.96 15.01 5.69
N TRP A 126 5.63 14.43 6.83
CA TRP A 126 5.43 15.14 8.10
C TRP A 126 6.40 14.58 9.12
N LEU A 127 7.13 15.47 9.80
CA LEU A 127 7.91 15.08 10.97
C LEU A 127 6.98 15.06 12.18
N VAL A 128 6.90 13.92 12.84
CA VAL A 128 6.11 13.73 14.06
C VAL A 128 7.04 13.44 15.22
N THR A 129 6.93 14.23 16.29
CA THR A 129 7.61 14.00 17.57
C THR A 129 6.59 13.52 18.60
N THR A 130 7.05 12.71 19.56
CA THR A 130 6.17 12.14 20.59
C THR A 130 6.91 11.95 21.91
N LYS A 131 6.14 11.95 23.00
CA LYS A 131 6.61 11.62 24.36
C LYS A 131 6.37 10.15 24.74
N ALA A 132 6.00 9.31 23.77
CA ALA A 132 5.88 7.88 24.00
C ALA A 132 7.22 7.27 24.49
N LYS A 133 7.12 6.32 25.41
CA LYS A 133 8.24 5.59 26.02
C LYS A 133 8.97 4.72 25.01
N ASN A 134 8.23 4.18 24.03
CA ASN A 134 8.78 3.33 22.97
C ASN A 134 7.84 3.31 21.75
N ASP A 135 8.34 2.74 20.66
CA ASP A 135 7.62 2.58 19.40
C ASP A 135 6.34 1.74 19.51
N LYS A 136 6.29 0.76 20.41
CA LYS A 136 5.08 -0.04 20.67
C LYS A 136 3.96 0.79 21.30
N GLU A 137 4.27 1.69 22.24
CA GLU A 137 3.27 2.59 22.84
C GLU A 137 2.68 3.54 21.78
N VAL A 138 3.49 3.98 20.80
CA VAL A 138 3.00 4.72 19.63
C VAL A 138 2.02 3.87 18.82
N TYR A 139 2.40 2.65 18.47
CA TYR A 139 1.56 1.73 17.70
C TYR A 139 0.21 1.46 18.37
N ASP A 140 0.22 1.10 19.66
CA ASP A 140 -1.00 0.80 20.40
C ASP A 140 -1.89 2.02 20.60
N THR A 141 -1.31 3.22 20.76
CA THR A 141 -2.07 4.48 20.82
C THR A 141 -2.81 4.73 19.50
N LEU A 142 -2.10 4.61 18.38
CA LEU A 142 -2.67 4.86 17.05
C LEU A 142 -3.68 3.78 16.64
N LEU A 143 -3.43 2.52 16.99
CA LEU A 143 -4.34 1.40 16.68
C LEU A 143 -5.73 1.55 17.31
N LYS A 144 -5.84 2.23 18.46
CA LYS A 144 -7.14 2.59 19.07
C LYS A 144 -7.90 3.65 18.27
N GLN A 145 -7.17 4.59 17.70
CA GLN A 145 -7.74 5.73 16.99
C GLN A 145 -8.09 5.38 15.54
N GLN A 146 -7.27 4.55 14.90
CA GLN A 146 -7.39 4.18 13.50
C GLN A 146 -7.54 2.67 13.36
N THR A 147 -8.79 2.21 13.41
CA THR A 147 -9.13 0.80 13.18
C THR A 147 -9.26 0.57 11.68
N THR A 148 -8.20 0.02 11.05
CA THR A 148 -8.21 -0.40 9.65
C THR A 148 -8.11 -1.93 9.53
N PRO A 149 -8.51 -2.54 8.41
CA PRO A 149 -8.42 -4.00 8.25
C PRO A 149 -6.99 -4.53 8.20
N TYR A 150 -6.01 -3.70 7.84
CA TYR A 150 -4.62 -4.12 7.64
C TYR A 150 -3.66 -3.24 8.47
N ASN A 151 -3.47 -3.60 9.73
CA ASN A 151 -2.53 -2.91 10.62
C ASN A 151 -1.24 -3.72 10.75
N ALA A 152 -0.09 -3.06 10.79
CA ALA A 152 1.19 -3.73 10.96
C ALA A 152 2.17 -2.92 11.82
N TYR A 153 2.93 -3.63 12.64
CA TYR A 153 4.12 -3.12 13.32
C TYR A 153 5.29 -4.03 12.93
N ILE A 154 6.28 -3.48 12.24
CA ILE A 154 7.46 -4.23 11.79
C ILE A 154 8.70 -3.55 12.35
N LYS A 155 9.39 -4.21 13.28
CA LYS A 155 10.65 -3.72 13.83
C LYS A 155 11.79 -4.63 13.41
N ASN A 156 12.76 -4.06 12.70
CA ASN A 156 13.96 -4.76 12.26
C ASN A 156 15.22 -3.92 12.52
N ARG A 157 16.38 -4.38 12.02
CA ARG A 157 17.66 -3.70 12.21
C ARG A 157 17.82 -2.38 11.44
N TYR A 158 16.95 -2.12 10.46
CA TYR A 158 16.99 -0.92 9.63
C TYR A 158 16.05 0.16 10.15
N GLU A 159 14.84 -0.21 10.59
CA GLU A 159 13.82 0.74 11.02
C GLU A 159 12.69 0.06 11.84
N THR A 160 11.81 0.89 12.40
CA THR A 160 10.49 0.47 12.89
C THR A 160 9.39 1.08 12.01
N LEU A 161 8.50 0.24 11.51
CA LEU A 161 7.35 0.61 10.69
C LEU A 161 6.06 0.43 11.47
N LEU A 162 5.19 1.42 11.38
CA LEU A 162 3.85 1.42 11.94
C LEU A 162 2.90 1.76 10.79
N SER A 163 2.01 0.83 10.44
CA SER A 163 1.10 0.98 9.30
C SER A 163 -0.33 0.67 9.68
N PHE A 164 -1.25 1.44 9.13
CA PHE A 164 -2.70 1.35 9.34
C PHE A 164 -3.37 1.49 7.96
N SER A 165 -3.19 0.46 7.12
CA SER A 165 -3.60 0.50 5.72
C SER A 165 -5.10 0.25 5.58
N PRO A 166 -5.85 1.16 4.91
CA PRO A 166 -7.24 0.92 4.58
C PRO A 166 -7.38 0.04 3.33
N GLU A 167 -6.39 0.01 2.44
CA GLU A 167 -6.51 -0.55 1.08
C GLU A 167 -5.81 -1.90 0.94
N LEU A 168 -6.50 -2.82 0.26
CA LEU A 168 -5.95 -4.10 -0.17
C LEU A 168 -5.34 -3.94 -1.56
N PHE A 169 -4.01 -4.02 -1.65
CA PHE A 169 -3.32 -4.04 -2.94
C PHE A 169 -3.73 -5.29 -3.74
N PHE A 170 -3.45 -6.48 -3.20
CA PHE A 170 -4.04 -7.73 -3.67
C PHE A 170 -4.09 -8.79 -2.58
N LYS A 171 -5.01 -9.74 -2.72
CA LYS A 171 -5.05 -11.02 -2.01
C LYS A 171 -4.90 -12.15 -3.02
N LEU A 172 -4.13 -13.16 -2.68
CA LEU A 172 -3.96 -14.37 -3.49
C LEU A 172 -4.47 -15.59 -2.70
N GLU A 173 -5.49 -16.26 -3.23
CA GLU A 173 -6.06 -17.50 -2.69
C GLU A 173 -5.88 -18.61 -3.74
N GLY A 174 -4.92 -19.51 -3.53
CA GLY A 174 -4.49 -20.43 -4.58
C GLY A 174 -3.95 -19.68 -5.81
N ARG A 175 -4.68 -19.74 -6.93
CA ARG A 175 -4.35 -18.98 -8.16
C ARG A 175 -5.31 -17.81 -8.42
N LYS A 176 -6.30 -17.60 -7.54
CA LYS A 176 -7.24 -16.49 -7.65
C LYS A 176 -6.63 -15.25 -7.02
N ILE A 177 -6.42 -14.22 -7.84
CA ILE A 177 -5.98 -12.90 -7.38
C ILE A 177 -7.18 -11.97 -7.27
N ILE A 178 -7.24 -11.21 -6.18
CA ILE A 178 -8.30 -10.26 -5.85
C ILE A 178 -7.64 -8.92 -5.57
N THR A 179 -8.04 -7.85 -6.25
CA THR A 179 -7.61 -6.47 -5.95
C THR A 179 -8.83 -5.63 -5.60
N LYS A 180 -8.69 -4.72 -4.64
CA LYS A 180 -9.80 -3.88 -4.20
C LYS A 180 -9.39 -2.40 -4.14
N PRO A 181 -9.24 -1.73 -5.29
CA PRO A 181 -8.96 -0.31 -5.32
C PRO A 181 -10.06 0.48 -4.61
N MET A 182 -9.65 1.58 -3.98
CA MET A 182 -10.56 2.53 -3.36
C MET A 182 -10.36 3.93 -3.94
N LYS A 183 -11.45 4.58 -4.34
CA LYS A 183 -11.45 5.98 -4.78
C LYS A 183 -12.78 6.61 -4.41
N GLY A 184 -12.71 7.74 -3.70
CA GLY A 184 -13.86 8.44 -3.16
C GLY A 184 -14.12 8.11 -1.70
N THR A 185 -14.12 9.16 -0.88
CA THR A 185 -14.24 9.09 0.57
C THR A 185 -15.18 10.20 1.03
N ILE A 186 -16.09 9.87 1.95
CA ILE A 186 -16.95 10.88 2.59
C ILE A 186 -17.02 10.64 4.08
N LYS A 187 -17.08 11.70 4.88
CA LYS A 187 -17.19 11.58 6.35
C LYS A 187 -18.54 10.95 6.74
N ARG A 188 -18.57 10.30 7.90
CA ARG A 188 -19.84 9.87 8.51
C ARG A 188 -20.74 11.08 8.76
N GLY A 189 -22.03 10.89 8.54
CA GLY A 189 -23.05 11.88 8.92
C GLY A 189 -23.19 11.98 10.43
N LYS A 190 -23.64 13.14 10.92
CA LYS A 190 -23.93 13.35 12.35
C LYS A 190 -25.25 12.69 12.75
N THR A 191 -26.11 12.40 11.78
CA THR A 191 -27.39 11.71 11.95
C THR A 191 -27.50 10.56 10.96
N LYS A 192 -28.35 9.56 11.23
CA LYS A 192 -28.60 8.44 10.32
C LYS A 192 -29.01 8.91 8.92
N GLN A 193 -29.88 9.92 8.84
CA GLN A 193 -30.36 10.47 7.57
C GLN A 193 -29.25 11.19 6.79
N GLU A 194 -28.37 11.93 7.48
CA GLU A 194 -27.19 12.54 6.85
C GLU A 194 -26.20 11.46 6.38
N ASP A 195 -26.03 10.39 7.17
CA ASP A 195 -25.13 9.28 6.84
C ASP A 195 -25.60 8.54 5.58
N GLU A 196 -26.90 8.27 5.46
CA GLU A 196 -27.52 7.68 4.26
C GLU A 196 -27.39 8.60 3.05
N LYS A 197 -27.63 9.90 3.20
CA LYS A 197 -27.42 10.89 2.13
C LYS A 197 -25.97 10.94 1.66
N ASN A 198 -25.02 10.85 2.58
CA ASN A 198 -23.59 10.83 2.24
C ASN A 198 -23.22 9.56 1.45
N ILE A 199 -23.77 8.40 1.83
CA ILE A 199 -23.60 7.14 1.08
C ILE A 199 -24.18 7.29 -0.33
N GLU A 200 -25.41 7.78 -0.46
CA GLU A 200 -26.07 7.96 -1.76
C GLU A 200 -25.34 8.98 -2.63
N PHE A 201 -24.87 10.08 -2.05
CA PHE A 201 -24.06 11.07 -2.74
C PHE A 201 -22.78 10.43 -3.28
N LEU A 202 -22.00 9.77 -2.42
CA LEU A 202 -20.73 9.17 -2.81
C LEU A 202 -20.95 8.12 -3.91
N LYS A 203 -21.98 7.27 -3.77
CA LYS A 203 -22.33 6.24 -4.76
C LYS A 203 -22.68 6.81 -6.13
N ASN A 204 -23.25 8.02 -6.19
CA ASN A 204 -23.72 8.64 -7.43
C ASN A 204 -22.82 9.77 -7.96
N ASP A 205 -21.80 10.18 -7.21
CA ASP A 205 -20.91 11.26 -7.60
C ASP A 205 -20.12 10.92 -8.89
N ILE A 206 -20.33 11.72 -9.93
CA ILE A 206 -19.81 11.48 -11.27
C ILE A 206 -18.28 11.48 -11.27
N LYS A 207 -17.66 12.38 -10.49
CA LYS A 207 -16.20 12.49 -10.42
C LYS A 207 -15.59 11.23 -9.80
N ASN A 208 -16.06 10.84 -8.60
CA ASN A 208 -15.54 9.66 -7.91
C ASN A 208 -15.75 8.38 -8.72
N ARG A 209 -16.90 8.23 -9.39
CA ARG A 209 -17.15 7.09 -10.27
C ARG A 209 -16.19 7.09 -11.47
N ALA A 210 -15.93 8.23 -12.09
CA ALA A 210 -15.00 8.33 -13.21
C ALA A 210 -13.56 7.95 -12.81
N GLU A 211 -13.08 8.48 -11.68
CA GLU A 211 -11.77 8.09 -11.12
C GLU A 211 -11.71 6.60 -10.80
N ASN A 212 -12.76 6.04 -10.18
CA ASN A 212 -12.83 4.62 -9.85
C ASN A 212 -12.82 3.74 -11.11
N VAL A 213 -13.61 4.07 -12.14
CA VAL A 213 -13.62 3.35 -13.43
C VAL A 213 -12.24 3.35 -14.06
N MET A 214 -11.56 4.51 -14.08
CA MET A 214 -10.21 4.61 -14.63
C MET A 214 -9.24 3.67 -13.91
N ILE A 215 -9.28 3.61 -12.58
CA ILE A 215 -8.42 2.70 -11.79
C ILE A 215 -8.81 1.23 -12.02
N VAL A 216 -10.09 0.91 -12.10
CA VAL A 216 -10.57 -0.45 -12.42
C VAL A 216 -10.03 -0.89 -13.77
N ASP A 217 -10.13 -0.05 -14.80
CA ASP A 217 -9.63 -0.40 -16.13
C ASP A 217 -8.11 -0.55 -16.18
N LEU A 218 -7.37 0.30 -15.46
CA LEU A 218 -5.92 0.15 -15.30
C LEU A 218 -5.56 -1.20 -14.65
N LEU A 219 -6.24 -1.57 -13.56
CA LEU A 219 -5.97 -2.84 -12.88
C LEU A 219 -6.44 -4.05 -13.68
N ARG A 220 -7.54 -3.96 -14.43
CA ARG A 220 -7.97 -5.01 -15.36
C ARG A 220 -6.92 -5.24 -16.45
N ASN A 221 -6.36 -4.17 -17.00
CA ASN A 221 -5.30 -4.25 -18.00
C ASN A 221 -4.03 -4.90 -17.40
N ASP A 222 -3.61 -4.48 -16.21
CA ASP A 222 -2.43 -5.04 -15.56
C ASP A 222 -2.63 -6.52 -15.19
N LEU A 223 -3.78 -6.90 -14.62
CA LEU A 223 -4.12 -8.31 -14.36
C LEU A 223 -4.22 -9.13 -15.64
N GLY A 224 -4.70 -8.54 -16.74
CA GLY A 224 -4.77 -9.21 -18.05
C GLY A 224 -3.42 -9.73 -18.56
N LYS A 225 -2.31 -9.12 -18.14
CA LYS A 225 -0.96 -9.57 -18.50
C LYS A 225 -0.58 -10.90 -17.86
N ILE A 226 -1.14 -11.24 -16.70
CA ILE A 226 -0.77 -12.41 -15.87
C ILE A 226 -1.92 -13.43 -15.69
N ALA A 227 -3.15 -13.03 -16.01
CA ALA A 227 -4.32 -13.88 -15.89
C ALA A 227 -4.47 -14.88 -17.05
N LYS A 228 -5.24 -15.95 -16.79
CA LYS A 228 -5.83 -16.81 -17.82
C LYS A 228 -6.82 -15.98 -18.64
N THR A 229 -6.79 -16.14 -19.97
CA THR A 229 -7.66 -15.39 -20.89
C THR A 229 -9.13 -15.52 -20.49
N GLY A 230 -9.84 -14.40 -20.42
CA GLY A 230 -11.27 -14.35 -20.08
C GLY A 230 -11.61 -14.48 -18.59
N THR A 231 -10.61 -14.57 -17.70
CA THR A 231 -10.86 -14.72 -16.24
C THR A 231 -10.87 -13.42 -15.46
N VAL A 232 -10.39 -12.32 -16.03
CA VAL A 232 -10.46 -10.98 -15.41
C VAL A 232 -11.91 -10.51 -15.35
N LYS A 233 -12.45 -10.40 -14.13
CA LYS A 233 -13.84 -10.03 -13.85
C LYS A 233 -13.90 -8.88 -12.86
N VAL A 234 -15.00 -8.13 -12.91
CA VAL A 234 -15.31 -7.06 -11.96
C VAL A 234 -16.60 -7.43 -11.24
N PRO A 235 -16.57 -8.32 -10.23
CA PRO A 235 -17.78 -8.76 -9.54
C PRO A 235 -18.53 -7.63 -8.82
N SER A 236 -17.85 -6.54 -8.47
CA SER A 236 -18.47 -5.38 -7.82
C SER A 236 -17.83 -4.08 -8.29
N LEU A 237 -18.68 -3.07 -8.52
CA LEU A 237 -18.32 -1.70 -8.88
C LEU A 237 -19.04 -0.72 -7.96
N PHE A 238 -18.27 0.22 -7.39
CA PHE A 238 -18.75 1.33 -6.57
C PHE A 238 -19.47 0.89 -5.27
N ASP A 239 -19.03 -0.20 -4.66
CA ASP A 239 -19.52 -0.59 -3.33
C ASP A 239 -19.06 0.43 -2.29
N ILE A 240 -19.99 0.79 -1.39
CA ILE A 240 -19.70 1.71 -0.29
C ILE A 240 -19.44 0.90 0.98
N GLU A 241 -18.21 0.97 1.47
CA GLU A 241 -17.80 0.38 2.74
C GLU A 241 -17.91 1.42 3.86
N THR A 242 -18.65 1.08 4.91
CA THR A 242 -18.76 1.94 6.09
C THR A 242 -17.66 1.60 7.09
N HIS A 243 -16.83 2.59 7.40
CA HIS A 243 -15.86 2.56 8.48
C HIS A 243 -16.33 3.43 9.66
N LYS A 244 -15.57 3.40 10.76
CA LYS A 244 -15.92 4.12 11.99
C LYS A 244 -16.06 5.63 11.77
N THR A 245 -15.20 6.23 10.95
CA THR A 245 -15.09 7.69 10.77
C THR A 245 -15.46 8.18 9.36
N LEU A 246 -15.58 7.28 8.38
CA LEU A 246 -15.85 7.60 6.98
C LEU A 246 -16.59 6.47 6.26
N HIS A 247 -17.11 6.76 5.07
CA HIS A 247 -17.47 5.79 4.05
C HIS A 247 -16.47 5.84 2.91
N GLN A 248 -16.17 4.68 2.32
CA GLN A 248 -15.20 4.52 1.24
C GLN A 248 -15.84 3.81 0.05
N MET A 249 -15.69 4.37 -1.15
CA MET A 249 -16.07 3.68 -2.38
C MET A 249 -14.94 2.74 -2.82
N THR A 250 -15.32 1.49 -3.08
CA THR A 250 -14.42 0.41 -3.51
C THR A 250 -14.98 -0.32 -4.72
N SER A 251 -14.10 -0.95 -5.48
CA SER A 251 -14.47 -1.85 -6.56
C SER A 251 -13.62 -3.11 -6.46
N THR A 252 -14.19 -4.27 -6.77
CA THR A 252 -13.47 -5.54 -6.67
C THR A 252 -13.17 -6.06 -8.06
N ILE A 253 -11.90 -6.36 -8.34
CA ILE A 253 -11.46 -7.03 -9.55
C ILE A 253 -10.87 -8.39 -9.15
N THR A 254 -11.22 -9.44 -9.89
CA THR A 254 -10.71 -10.78 -9.69
C THR A 254 -10.16 -11.36 -10.98
N ALA A 255 -9.18 -12.25 -10.87
CA ALA A 255 -8.67 -13.02 -12.00
C ALA A 255 -8.10 -14.38 -11.54
N GLU A 256 -7.98 -15.32 -12.46
CA GLU A 256 -7.24 -16.57 -12.23
C GLU A 256 -5.88 -16.44 -12.90
N LEU A 257 -4.80 -16.52 -12.13
CA LEU A 257 -3.44 -16.46 -12.65
C LEU A 257 -3.14 -17.68 -13.53
N ARG A 258 -2.33 -17.51 -14.59
CA ARG A 258 -1.75 -18.65 -15.32
C ARG A 258 -0.82 -19.46 -14.42
N GLU A 259 -0.61 -20.73 -14.69
CA GLU A 259 0.14 -21.63 -13.79
C GLU A 259 1.63 -21.25 -13.64
N ASP A 260 2.20 -20.58 -14.63
CA ASP A 260 3.60 -20.18 -14.72
C ASP A 260 3.96 -18.88 -13.97
N ILE A 261 2.96 -18.20 -13.41
CA ILE A 261 3.15 -16.87 -12.81
C ILE A 261 3.65 -16.98 -11.36
N SER A 262 4.86 -16.49 -11.14
CA SER A 262 5.49 -16.36 -9.83
C SER A 262 5.10 -15.05 -9.11
N PHE A 263 5.45 -14.94 -7.83
CA PHE A 263 5.33 -13.66 -7.11
C PHE A 263 6.07 -12.50 -7.81
N TYR A 264 7.24 -12.76 -8.40
CA TYR A 264 7.95 -11.73 -9.15
C TYR A 264 7.11 -11.21 -10.32
N ASP A 265 6.50 -12.10 -11.09
CA ASP A 265 5.69 -11.76 -12.27
C ASP A 265 4.42 -10.98 -11.87
N ILE A 266 3.84 -11.28 -10.70
CA ILE A 266 2.73 -10.49 -10.14
C ILE A 266 3.19 -9.06 -9.88
N PHE A 267 4.27 -8.87 -9.10
CA PHE A 267 4.75 -7.53 -8.79
C PHE A 267 5.17 -6.76 -10.04
N GLU A 268 5.85 -7.39 -10.99
CA GLU A 268 6.23 -6.78 -12.27
C GLU A 268 5.02 -6.27 -13.06
N ALA A 269 3.90 -6.99 -13.01
CA ALA A 269 2.70 -6.61 -13.76
C ALA A 269 1.90 -5.48 -13.10
N ILE A 270 1.71 -5.52 -11.78
CA ILE A 270 0.75 -4.63 -11.08
C ILE A 270 1.39 -3.58 -10.17
N PHE A 271 2.67 -3.68 -9.82
CA PHE A 271 3.34 -2.75 -8.90
C PHE A 271 3.96 -1.54 -9.61
N PRO A 272 3.97 -0.35 -9.00
CA PRO A 272 3.17 0.05 -7.84
C PRO A 272 1.68 0.16 -8.22
N CYS A 273 0.80 0.13 -7.21
CA CYS A 273 -0.64 0.18 -7.46
C CYS A 273 -1.03 1.45 -8.22
N GLY A 274 -1.94 1.30 -9.20
CA GLY A 274 -2.42 2.44 -10.00
C GLY A 274 -3.10 3.51 -9.16
N SER A 275 -3.82 3.13 -8.10
CA SER A 275 -4.55 4.05 -7.21
C SER A 275 -3.66 5.05 -6.48
N ILE A 276 -2.40 4.69 -6.23
CA ILE A 276 -1.42 5.46 -5.44
C ILE A 276 -0.32 6.10 -6.31
N THR A 277 -0.43 5.98 -7.64
CA THR A 277 0.40 6.67 -8.62
C THR A 277 -0.43 7.64 -9.44
N GLY A 278 -1.23 7.10 -10.36
CA GLY A 278 -2.01 7.83 -11.36
C GLY A 278 -1.78 7.25 -12.77
N ALA A 279 -2.32 7.92 -13.79
CA ALA A 279 -2.34 7.39 -15.16
C ALA A 279 -1.93 8.45 -16.19
N PRO A 280 -1.17 8.11 -17.26
CA PRO A 280 -0.51 6.82 -17.51
C PRO A 280 0.65 6.56 -16.53
N LYS A 281 0.74 5.32 -16.00
CA LYS A 281 1.58 4.96 -14.84
C LYS A 281 3.04 5.44 -14.98
N ILE A 282 3.70 5.16 -16.10
CA ILE A 282 5.14 5.48 -16.30
C ILE A 282 5.38 7.00 -16.28
N SER A 283 4.63 7.76 -17.10
CA SER A 283 4.75 9.22 -17.17
C SER A 283 4.44 9.86 -15.80
N THR A 284 3.37 9.42 -15.14
CA THR A 284 3.00 9.92 -13.80
C THR A 284 4.11 9.67 -12.78
N MET A 285 4.75 8.50 -12.78
CA MET A 285 5.86 8.21 -11.86
C MET A 285 7.06 9.13 -12.07
N GLU A 286 7.36 9.51 -13.32
CA GLU A 286 8.44 10.47 -13.61
C GLU A 286 8.11 11.89 -13.15
N ILE A 287 6.83 12.29 -13.21
CA ILE A 287 6.36 13.56 -12.66
C ILE A 287 6.45 13.54 -11.13
N ILE A 288 6.03 12.45 -10.48
CA ILE A 288 6.18 12.24 -9.03
C ILE A 288 7.66 12.41 -8.63
N ASP A 289 8.57 11.71 -9.30
CA ASP A 289 10.00 11.74 -8.97
C ASP A 289 10.64 13.14 -9.13
N ARG A 290 10.03 14.04 -9.92
CA ARG A 290 10.49 15.43 -10.11
C ARG A 290 9.85 16.42 -9.15
N THR A 291 8.63 16.14 -8.68
CA THR A 291 7.80 17.09 -7.93
C THR A 291 7.83 16.83 -6.43
N GLU A 292 7.99 15.59 -6.00
CA GLU A 292 8.15 15.24 -4.58
C GLU A 292 9.59 15.51 -4.13
N THR A 293 9.74 16.14 -2.98
CA THR A 293 11.05 16.47 -2.39
C THR A 293 11.68 15.28 -1.66
N GLY A 294 10.84 14.37 -1.15
CA GLY A 294 11.23 13.17 -0.41
C GLY A 294 11.17 11.89 -1.25
N LYS A 295 11.64 10.79 -0.65
CA LYS A 295 11.42 9.43 -1.15
C LYS A 295 10.21 8.83 -0.45
N ARG A 296 9.37 8.11 -1.19
CA ARG A 296 8.16 7.50 -0.60
C ARG A 296 8.51 6.34 0.31
N ASN A 297 9.60 5.62 0.06
CA ASN A 297 10.05 4.52 0.90
C ASN A 297 8.92 3.48 1.08
N ILE A 298 8.47 3.22 2.32
CA ILE A 298 7.36 2.29 2.59
C ILE A 298 6.00 2.87 2.22
N TYR A 299 5.85 4.20 2.30
CA TYR A 299 4.64 4.85 1.83
C TYR A 299 4.47 4.55 0.34
N CYS A 300 3.23 4.26 -0.11
CA CYS A 300 2.96 3.78 -1.47
C CYS A 300 3.64 2.45 -1.87
N GLY A 301 4.36 1.80 -0.95
CA GLY A 301 4.83 0.42 -1.08
C GLY A 301 3.74 -0.59 -0.69
N VAL A 302 4.15 -1.75 -0.19
CA VAL A 302 3.25 -2.78 0.32
C VAL A 302 3.80 -3.41 1.59
N ILE A 303 2.90 -3.77 2.50
CA ILE A 303 3.16 -4.71 3.60
C ILE A 303 2.36 -5.98 3.30
N GLY A 304 3.00 -7.14 3.41
CA GLY A 304 2.42 -8.42 3.04
C GLY A 304 2.49 -9.42 4.19
N PHE A 305 1.37 -10.10 4.44
CA PHE A 305 1.30 -11.31 5.23
C PHE A 305 1.00 -12.50 4.32
N ILE A 306 1.73 -13.59 4.50
CA ILE A 306 1.56 -14.82 3.74
C ILE A 306 1.40 -15.98 4.73
N SER A 307 0.34 -16.77 4.52
CA SER A 307 0.06 -17.97 5.30
C SER A 307 0.43 -19.23 4.49
N PRO A 308 1.01 -20.27 5.11
CA PRO A 308 1.17 -21.58 4.47
C PRO A 308 -0.16 -22.33 4.37
N GLU A 309 -1.15 -21.96 5.17
CA GLU A 309 -2.53 -22.43 5.07
C GLU A 309 -3.21 -21.65 3.94
N LYS A 310 -3.64 -22.38 2.89
CA LYS A 310 -4.21 -21.83 1.65
C LYS A 310 -5.58 -21.20 1.82
#